data_AF-A0A0F5HYY3-F1
#
_entry.id   AF-A0A0F5HYY3-F1
#
_cell.length_a   1.000
_cell.length_b   1.000
_cell.length_c   1.000
_cell.angle_alpha   90.00
_cell.angle_beta   90.00
_cell.angle_gamma   90.00
#
_symmetry.space_group_name_H-M   'P 1'
#
loop_
_entity.id
_entity.type
_entity.pdbx_description
1 polymer ?
#
loop_
_entity_poly.entity_id
_entity_poly.type
_entity_poly.pdbx_seq_one_letter_code
_entity_poly.pdbx_strand_id
1 'polypeptide(L)'
;MNRQEIEKTLKDYAWMINSIKILREALNGAGERVVREYGPDSDMPKPKGGISDPVYREYLRREKRWAKVKQYEDKVRAIQERMHVIQDEREIEVLHWLLEGKSYCWIAMHMGFSPSHIKRIRDAIVDKLAADETNGTNGTKETNFAEGKSAC
;
A
#
# COMPACT_ATOMS: atom_id res chain seq x y z
N MET A 1 -1.44 -10.78 -4.33
CA MET A 1 -1.34 -10.22 -2.96
C MET A 1 -2.06 -11.16 -2.02
N ASN A 2 -1.34 -11.67 -1.02
CA ASN A 2 -1.93 -12.56 -0.02
C ASN A 2 -2.84 -11.77 0.94
N ARG A 3 -3.84 -12.42 1.55
CA ARG A 3 -4.77 -11.83 2.53
C ARG A 3 -4.05 -11.03 3.63
N GLN A 4 -2.99 -11.61 4.20
CA GLN A 4 -2.19 -10.98 5.25
C GLN A 4 -1.43 -9.75 4.75
N GLU A 5 -1.04 -9.73 3.48
CA GLU A 5 -0.38 -8.57 2.87
C GLU A 5 -1.37 -7.44 2.67
N ILE A 6 -2.59 -7.75 2.23
CA ILE A 6 -3.67 -6.75 2.08
C ILE A 6 -4.00 -6.12 3.42
N GLU A 7 -4.16 -6.91 4.48
CA GLU A 7 -4.46 -6.39 5.83
C GLU A 7 -3.37 -5.42 6.32
N LYS A 8 -2.09 -5.80 6.16
CA LYS A 8 -0.96 -4.93 6.52
C LYS A 8 -0.93 -3.67 5.66
N THR A 9 -1.17 -3.82 4.36
CA THR A 9 -1.12 -2.72 3.41
C THR A 9 -2.24 -1.71 3.66
N LEU A 10 -3.45 -2.15 4.00
CA LEU A 10 -4.55 -1.27 4.41
C LEU A 10 -4.23 -0.50 5.69
N LYS A 11 -3.66 -1.18 6.70
CA LYS A 11 -3.25 -0.54 7.96
C LYS A 11 -2.18 0.54 7.73
N ASP A 12 -1.21 0.25 6.88
CA ASP A 12 -0.08 1.13 6.62
C ASP A 12 -0.36 2.12 5.48
N TYR A 13 -1.56 2.10 4.87
CA TYR A 13 -1.87 2.83 3.65
C TYR A 13 -1.65 4.34 3.78
N ALA A 14 -2.27 4.97 4.78
CA ALA A 14 -2.11 6.40 5.05
C ALA A 14 -0.63 6.76 5.31
N TRP A 15 0.09 5.91 6.03
CA TRP A 15 1.51 6.11 6.31
C TRP A 15 2.37 5.97 5.05
N MET A 16 2.06 5.03 4.16
CA MET A 16 2.75 4.86 2.88
C MET A 16 2.53 6.06 1.96
N ILE A 17 1.30 6.58 1.85
CA ILE A 17 1.02 7.79 1.06
C ILE A 17 1.80 8.98 1.59
N ASN A 18 1.76 9.23 2.91
CA ASN A 18 2.52 10.30 3.52
C ASN A 18 4.03 10.13 3.31
N SER A 19 4.52 8.89 3.39
CA SER A 19 5.92 8.58 3.11
C SER A 19 6.27 8.88 1.65
N ILE A 20 5.46 8.46 0.68
CA ILE A 20 5.68 8.75 -0.75
C ILE A 20 5.74 10.26 -0.98
N LYS A 21 4.81 11.03 -0.37
CA LYS A 21 4.78 12.49 -0.47
C LYS A 21 6.08 13.13 0.04
N ILE A 22 6.47 12.84 1.28
CA ILE A 22 7.70 13.37 1.89
C ILE A 22 8.93 12.99 1.06
N LEU A 23 8.96 11.77 0.53
CA LEU A 23 10.09 11.27 -0.26
C LEU A 23 10.21 11.98 -1.61
N ARG A 24 9.08 12.23 -2.29
CA ARG A 24 9.03 13.01 -3.53
C ARG A 24 9.43 14.47 -3.31
N GLU A 25 8.98 15.08 -2.22
CA GLU A 25 9.38 16.44 -1.84
C GLU A 25 10.88 16.53 -1.54
N ALA A 26 11.43 15.59 -0.78
CA ALA A 26 12.85 15.53 -0.47
C ALA A 26 13.73 15.34 -1.72
N LEU A 27 13.23 14.63 -2.74
CA LEU A 27 13.92 14.46 -4.01
C LEU A 27 13.98 15.75 -4.82
N ASN A 28 12.88 16.52 -4.86
CA ASN A 28 12.84 17.81 -5.54
C ASN A 28 13.78 18.84 -4.88
N GLY A 29 13.89 18.84 -3.54
CA GLY A 29 14.80 19.74 -2.82
C GLY A 29 16.27 19.31 -2.79
N ALA A 30 16.59 18.05 -3.09
CA ALA A 30 17.95 17.50 -3.01
C ALA A 30 18.85 17.84 -4.21
N GLY A 31 18.36 18.64 -5.17
CA GLY A 31 19.17 19.23 -6.23
C GLY A 31 20.01 20.43 -5.77
N GLU A 32 19.70 21.04 -4.63
CA GLU A 32 20.19 22.39 -4.29
C GLU A 32 21.29 22.44 -3.22
N ARG A 33 21.61 21.31 -2.53
CA ARG A 33 22.55 21.33 -1.40
C ARG A 33 23.37 20.05 -1.25
N VAL A 34 24.15 19.71 -2.28
CA VAL A 34 25.25 18.70 -2.18
C VAL A 34 26.62 19.33 -2.48
N VAL A 35 26.77 20.64 -2.28
CA VAL A 35 28.10 21.24 -2.14
C VAL A 35 28.44 21.24 -0.66
N ARG A 36 29.25 20.27 -0.25
CA ARG A 36 29.87 20.27 1.08
C ARG A 36 30.95 21.35 1.03
N GLU A 37 30.73 22.49 1.70
CA GLU A 37 31.79 23.47 1.94
C GLU A 37 32.83 22.81 2.85
N TYR A 38 33.89 22.27 2.23
CA TYR A 38 35.09 21.91 2.96
C TYR A 38 35.80 23.22 3.32
N GLY A 39 35.59 23.67 4.56
CA GLY A 39 36.36 24.79 5.11
C GLY A 39 37.87 24.46 5.11
N PRO A 40 38.73 25.50 5.07
CA PRO A 40 40.18 25.37 4.92
C PRO A 40 40.89 24.59 6.04
N ASP A 41 40.20 24.29 7.15
CA ASP A 41 40.78 23.64 8.35
C ASP A 41 40.56 22.11 8.41
N SER A 42 40.27 21.44 7.29
CA SER A 42 40.07 19.98 7.28
C SER A 42 41.41 19.24 7.27
N ASP A 43 42.16 19.39 8.35
CA ASP A 43 43.47 18.77 8.55
C ASP A 43 43.36 17.24 8.74
N MET A 44 44.08 16.55 7.86
CA MET A 44 44.61 15.18 7.96
C MET A 44 43.69 13.98 7.63
N PRO A 45 43.97 13.22 6.53
CA PRO A 45 43.31 11.95 6.22
C PRO A 45 44.06 10.76 6.85
N LYS A 46 43.33 9.84 7.51
CA LYS A 46 43.82 8.51 7.93
C LYS A 46 42.71 7.46 7.78
N PRO A 47 43.03 6.16 7.78
CA PRO A 47 43.56 5.34 6.70
C PRO A 47 42.45 4.59 5.90
N LYS A 48 42.85 4.09 4.72
CA LYS A 48 42.04 3.36 3.73
C LYS A 48 41.29 2.14 4.29
N GLY A 49 40.00 2.03 3.99
CA GLY A 49 39.23 0.80 4.25
C GLY A 49 37.71 0.96 4.10
N GLY A 50 37.24 1.48 2.96
CA GLY A 50 35.81 1.56 2.67
C GLY A 50 35.53 2.61 1.60
N ILE A 51 34.81 2.21 0.55
CA ILE A 51 34.48 2.96 -0.69
C ILE A 51 34.67 4.47 -0.48
N SER A 52 35.78 5.01 -1.01
CA SER A 52 36.32 6.31 -0.63
C SER A 52 35.54 7.50 -1.18
N ASP A 53 34.58 7.26 -2.07
CA ASP A 53 33.81 8.31 -2.71
C ASP A 53 32.52 8.62 -1.92
N PRO A 54 32.44 9.80 -1.25
CA PRO A 54 31.22 10.22 -0.57
C PRO A 54 30.04 10.43 -1.52
N VAL A 55 30.28 10.76 -2.80
CA VAL A 55 29.23 10.94 -3.81
C VAL A 55 28.58 9.60 -4.13
N TYR A 56 29.38 8.56 -4.38
CA TYR A 56 28.88 7.21 -4.61
C TYR A 56 28.08 6.65 -3.42
N ARG A 57 28.48 6.95 -2.17
CA ARG A 57 27.70 6.55 -0.98
C ARG A 57 26.34 7.23 -0.93
N GLU A 58 26.27 8.51 -1.29
CA GLU A 58 25.02 9.26 -1.35
C GLU A 58 24.12 8.73 -2.48
N TYR A 59 24.70 8.37 -3.63
CA TYR A 59 23.99 7.71 -4.72
C TYR A 59 23.33 6.40 -4.26
N LEU A 60 24.10 5.48 -3.65
CA LEU A 60 23.57 4.20 -3.14
C LEU A 60 22.48 4.40 -2.07
N ARG A 61 22.64 5.41 -1.20
CA ARG A 61 21.63 5.74 -0.19
C ARG A 61 20.33 6.20 -0.86
N ARG A 62 20.41 7.03 -1.90
CA ARG A 62 19.26 7.48 -2.69
C ARG A 62 18.62 6.30 -3.41
N GLU A 63 19.38 5.49 -4.14
CA GLU A 63 18.87 4.34 -4.89
C GLU A 63 18.05 3.37 -4.01
N LYS A 64 18.56 2.99 -2.84
CA LYS A 64 17.81 2.16 -1.87
C LYS A 64 16.49 2.80 -1.44
N ARG A 65 16.46 4.13 -1.36
CA ARG A 65 15.27 4.89 -0.97
C ARG A 65 14.24 4.93 -2.11
N TRP A 66 14.69 5.07 -3.35
CA TRP A 66 13.85 4.94 -4.56
C TRP A 66 13.21 3.55 -4.65
N ALA A 67 13.99 2.49 -4.40
CA ALA A 67 13.47 1.13 -4.40
C ALA A 67 12.32 0.95 -3.39
N LYS A 68 12.44 1.54 -2.19
CA LYS A 68 11.36 1.52 -1.18
C LYS A 68 10.13 2.34 -1.58
N VAL A 69 10.32 3.52 -2.18
CA VAL A 69 9.21 4.34 -2.70
C VAL A 69 8.41 3.54 -3.72
N LYS A 70 9.11 2.92 -4.68
CA LYS A 70 8.49 2.10 -5.71
C LYS A 70 7.68 0.94 -5.10
N GLN A 71 8.22 0.26 -4.09
CA GLN A 71 7.49 -0.79 -3.38
C GLN A 71 6.20 -0.29 -2.71
N TYR A 72 6.20 0.93 -2.15
CA TYR A 72 4.99 1.50 -1.57
C TYR A 72 3.98 1.88 -2.65
N GLU A 73 4.44 2.44 -3.77
CA GLU A 73 3.59 2.78 -4.91
C GLU A 73 2.93 1.55 -5.51
N ASP A 74 3.68 0.46 -5.69
CA ASP A 74 3.16 -0.80 -6.24
C ASP A 74 2.07 -1.38 -5.32
N LYS A 75 2.27 -1.32 -4.00
CA LYS A 75 1.28 -1.76 -3.00
C LYS A 75 0.02 -0.90 -2.99
N VAL A 76 0.19 0.41 -3.02
CA VAL A 76 -0.93 1.36 -3.05
C VAL A 76 -1.75 1.17 -4.33
N ARG A 77 -1.07 1.04 -5.47
CA ARG A 77 -1.69 0.77 -6.77
C ARG A 77 -2.51 -0.52 -6.75
N ALA A 78 -1.93 -1.60 -6.23
CA ALA A 78 -2.62 -2.89 -6.15
C ALA A 78 -3.92 -2.83 -5.34
N ILE A 79 -4.00 -2.00 -4.30
CA ILE A 79 -5.24 -1.76 -3.56
C ILE A 79 -6.21 -0.91 -4.39
N GLN A 80 -5.74 0.20 -4.95
CA GLN A 80 -6.57 1.13 -5.74
C GLN A 80 -7.27 0.44 -6.91
N GLU A 81 -6.54 -0.40 -7.64
CA GLU A 81 -7.07 -1.18 -8.76
C GLU A 81 -8.24 -2.08 -8.33
N ARG A 82 -8.28 -2.53 -7.08
CA ARG A 82 -9.30 -3.46 -6.54
C ARG A 82 -10.40 -2.78 -5.73
N MET A 83 -10.35 -1.46 -5.54
CA MET A 83 -11.37 -0.75 -4.76
C MET A 83 -12.77 -0.89 -5.35
N HIS A 84 -12.87 -1.10 -6.66
CA HIS A 84 -14.13 -1.25 -7.38
C HIS A 84 -14.93 -2.51 -7.00
N VAL A 85 -14.29 -3.50 -6.37
CA VAL A 85 -14.95 -4.76 -5.94
C VAL A 85 -15.92 -4.52 -4.78
N ILE A 86 -15.70 -3.46 -4.00
CA ILE A 86 -16.47 -3.17 -2.80
C ILE A 86 -17.67 -2.30 -3.22
N GLN A 87 -18.85 -2.92 -3.23
CA GLN A 87 -20.09 -2.27 -3.66
C GLN A 87 -20.98 -1.85 -2.48
N ASP A 88 -20.77 -2.44 -1.30
CA ASP A 88 -21.58 -2.17 -0.12
C ASP A 88 -21.25 -0.79 0.47
N GLU A 89 -22.23 0.12 0.54
CA GLU A 89 -22.04 1.50 1.01
C GLU A 89 -21.35 1.59 2.38
N ARG A 90 -21.75 0.72 3.33
CA ARG A 90 -21.15 0.69 4.68
C ARG A 90 -19.68 0.27 4.64
N GLU A 91 -19.32 -0.63 3.75
CA GLU A 91 -17.94 -1.08 3.58
C GLU A 91 -17.10 -0.02 2.89
N ILE A 92 -17.66 0.70 1.92
CA ILE A 92 -17.02 1.82 1.23
C ILE A 92 -16.67 2.92 2.24
N GLU A 93 -17.59 3.29 3.13
CA GLU A 93 -17.35 4.28 4.18
C GLU A 93 -16.25 3.83 5.14
N VAL A 94 -16.32 2.59 5.65
CA VAL A 94 -15.27 2.04 6.52
C VAL A 94 -13.92 2.03 5.80
N LEU A 95 -13.88 1.59 4.55
CA LEU A 95 -12.66 1.58 3.75
C LEU A 95 -12.10 3.00 3.60
N HIS A 96 -12.93 3.98 3.24
CA HIS A 96 -12.51 5.38 3.10
C HIS A 96 -11.80 5.89 4.37
N TRP A 97 -12.40 5.67 5.55
CA TRP A 97 -11.79 6.10 6.81
C TRP A 97 -10.52 5.31 7.18
N LEU A 98 -10.43 4.04 6.79
CA LEU A 98 -9.20 3.26 6.95
C LEU A 98 -8.06 3.78 6.08
N LEU A 99 -8.36 4.14 4.83
CA LEU A 99 -7.37 4.73 3.91
C LEU A 99 -6.92 6.11 4.40
N GLU A 100 -7.79 6.86 5.07
CA GLU A 100 -7.47 8.12 5.76
C GLU A 100 -6.66 7.91 7.07
N GLY A 101 -6.49 6.65 7.49
CA GLY A 101 -5.70 6.30 8.68
C GLY A 101 -6.43 6.53 10.01
N LYS A 102 -7.77 6.58 10.01
CA LYS A 102 -8.56 6.68 11.24
C LYS A 102 -8.52 5.35 12.01
N SER A 103 -8.56 5.44 13.34
CA SER A 103 -8.55 4.24 14.20
C SER A 103 -9.91 3.55 14.21
N TYR A 104 -9.93 2.24 14.50
CA TYR A 104 -11.19 1.49 14.61
C TYR A 104 -12.15 2.08 15.65
N CYS A 105 -11.63 2.59 16.77
CA CYS A 105 -12.45 3.26 17.77
C CYS A 105 -13.09 4.53 17.21
N TRP A 106 -12.33 5.34 16.47
CA TRP A 106 -12.84 6.56 15.86
C TRP A 106 -13.94 6.26 14.84
N ILE A 107 -13.70 5.29 13.95
CA ILE A 107 -14.68 4.87 12.92
C ILE A 107 -15.94 4.31 13.59
N ALA A 108 -15.77 3.48 14.63
CA ALA A 108 -16.86 2.90 15.39
C ALA A 108 -17.73 4.00 16.03
N MET A 109 -17.13 5.00 16.66
CA MET A 109 -17.85 6.14 17.23
C MET A 109 -18.53 6.99 16.16
N HIS A 110 -17.86 7.23 15.03
CA HIS A 110 -18.40 8.03 13.94
C HIS A 110 -19.64 7.38 13.29
N MET A 111 -19.64 6.06 13.15
CA MET A 111 -20.73 5.30 12.52
C MET A 111 -21.77 4.74 13.51
N GLY A 112 -21.56 4.88 14.82
CA GLY A 112 -22.44 4.32 15.85
C GLY A 112 -22.34 2.79 16.00
N PHE A 113 -21.18 2.20 15.69
CA PHE A 113 -20.92 0.77 15.82
C PHE A 113 -19.96 0.44 16.97
N SER A 114 -19.79 -0.85 17.26
CA SER A 114 -18.70 -1.31 18.12
C SER A 114 -17.38 -1.46 17.34
N PRO A 115 -16.21 -1.26 17.96
CA PRO A 115 -14.91 -1.50 17.30
C PRO A 115 -14.76 -2.91 16.74
N SER A 116 -15.37 -3.90 17.41
CA SER A 116 -15.42 -5.30 16.96
C SER A 116 -16.21 -5.47 15.66
N HIS A 117 -17.29 -4.69 15.48
CA HIS A 117 -18.06 -4.71 14.23
C HIS A 117 -17.24 -4.12 13.07
N ILE A 118 -16.55 -3.00 13.29
CA ILE A 118 -15.65 -2.40 12.29
C ILE A 118 -14.53 -3.37 11.92
N LYS A 119 -13.97 -4.11 12.90
CA LYS A 119 -12.98 -5.15 12.62
C LYS A 119 -13.54 -6.22 11.68
N ARG A 120 -14.76 -6.71 11.90
CA ARG A 120 -15.41 -7.71 11.03
C ARG A 120 -15.66 -7.17 9.62
N ILE A 121 -16.12 -5.92 9.50
CA ILE A 121 -16.31 -5.26 8.19
C ILE A 121 -14.97 -5.19 7.45
N ARG A 122 -13.91 -4.77 8.13
CA ARG A 122 -12.56 -4.73 7.55
C ARG A 122 -12.07 -6.11 7.13
N ASP A 123 -12.34 -7.16 7.92
CA ASP A 123 -11.97 -8.53 7.56
C ASP A 123 -12.73 -8.98 6.30
N ALA A 124 -14.02 -8.64 6.16
CA ALA A 124 -14.81 -8.91 4.96
C ALA A 124 -14.28 -8.15 3.73
N ILE A 125 -13.89 -6.88 3.89
CA ILE A 125 -13.23 -6.09 2.83
C ILE A 125 -11.94 -6.78 2.38
N VAL A 126 -11.10 -7.21 3.32
CA VAL A 126 -9.84 -7.93 3.01
C VAL A 126 -10.13 -9.22 2.25
N ASP A 127 -11.17 -9.96 2.63
CA ASP A 127 -11.56 -11.20 1.96
C ASP A 127 -12.04 -10.94 0.52
N LYS A 128 -12.82 -9.87 0.29
CA LYS A 128 -13.25 -9.45 -1.06
C LYS A 128 -12.08 -9.05 -1.95
N LEU A 129 -11.14 -8.26 -1.41
CA LEU A 129 -9.93 -7.82 -2.13
C LEU A 129 -8.96 -8.98 -2.45
N ALA A 130 -9.01 -10.06 -1.67
CA ALA A 130 -8.24 -11.27 -1.92
C ALA A 130 -8.92 -12.21 -2.93
N ALA A 131 -10.25 -12.30 -2.89
CA ALA A 131 -11.03 -13.20 -3.76
C ALA A 131 -10.97 -12.79 -5.25
N ASP A 132 -10.82 -11.50 -5.53
CA ASP A 132 -10.75 -10.97 -6.90
C ASP A 132 -9.54 -11.50 -7.70
N GLU A 133 -8.53 -12.09 -7.05
CA GLU A 133 -7.45 -12.80 -7.76
C GLU A 133 -7.91 -14.11 -8.44
N THR A 134 -9.10 -14.63 -8.10
CA THR A 134 -9.57 -15.95 -8.56
C THR A 134 -10.70 -15.90 -9.61
N ASN A 135 -11.26 -14.72 -9.90
CA ASN A 135 -12.44 -14.60 -10.78
C ASN A 135 -12.10 -14.25 -12.25
N GLY A 136 -10.82 -14.32 -12.63
CA GLY A 136 -10.44 -14.43 -14.03
C GLY A 136 -10.73 -15.85 -14.55
N THR A 137 -11.87 -16.04 -15.21
CA THR A 137 -12.30 -17.24 -15.96
C THR A 137 -12.68 -18.50 -15.15
N ASN A 138 -13.90 -18.52 -14.62
CA ASN A 138 -14.71 -19.75 -14.70
C ASN A 138 -15.93 -19.43 -15.55
N GLY A 139 -15.79 -19.69 -16.85
CA GLY A 139 -16.89 -19.59 -17.80
C GLY A 139 -18.10 -20.34 -17.28
N THR A 140 -19.23 -19.65 -17.32
CA THR A 140 -20.58 -20.21 -17.32
C THR A 140 -20.60 -21.43 -18.22
N LYS A 141 -20.47 -22.64 -17.64
CA LYS A 141 -20.98 -23.83 -18.30
C LYS A 141 -22.48 -23.79 -18.09
N GLU A 142 -23.15 -23.34 -19.13
CA GLU A 142 -24.59 -23.33 -19.31
C GLU A 142 -25.19 -24.61 -18.72
N THR A 143 -26.12 -24.43 -17.78
CA THR A 143 -26.97 -25.51 -17.29
C THR A 143 -27.80 -26.01 -18.46
N ASN A 144 -27.39 -27.14 -19.06
CA ASN A 144 -28.24 -27.89 -19.98
C ASN A 144 -29.48 -28.36 -19.20
N PHE A 145 -30.59 -27.63 -19.34
CA PHE A 145 -31.91 -28.17 -19.04
C PHE A 145 -32.18 -29.29 -20.02
N ALA A 146 -31.92 -30.53 -19.60
CA ALA A 146 -32.40 -31.70 -20.31
C ALA A 146 -33.91 -31.80 -20.07
N GLU A 147 -34.69 -31.36 -21.06
CA GLU A 147 -36.08 -31.73 -21.21
C GLU A 147 -36.21 -33.25 -21.39
N GLY A 148 -37.18 -33.86 -20.70
CA GLY A 148 -37.66 -35.22 -20.94
C GLY A 148 -37.69 -36.08 -19.66
N LYS A 149 -38.78 -36.72 -19.25
CA LYS A 149 -40.07 -37.00 -19.90
C LYS A 149 -41.13 -37.12 -18.81
N SER A 150 -42.34 -36.64 -19.10
CA SER A 150 -43.56 -37.05 -18.42
C SER A 150 -43.79 -38.54 -18.67
N ALA A 151 -44.03 -39.30 -17.60
CA ALA A 151 -44.59 -40.65 -17.68
C ALA A 151 -45.91 -40.65 -16.89
N CYS A 152 -46.99 -41.00 -17.60
CA CYS A 152 -48.24 -41.49 -17.05
C CYS A 152 -48.03 -42.78 -16.26
#